data_AF-A0A7H5EYQ5-F1
#
_entry.id   AF-A0A7H5EYQ5-F1
#
_cell.length_a   1.000
_cell.length_b   1.000
_cell.length_c   1.000
_cell.angle_alpha   90.00
_cell.angle_beta   90.00
_cell.angle_gamma   90.00
#
_symmetry.space_group_name_H-M   'P 1'
#
loop_
_entity.id
_entity.type
_entity.pdbx_description
1 polymer ?
#
loop_
_entity_poly.entity_id
_entity_poly.type
_entity_poly.pdbx_seq_one_letter_code
_entity_poly.pdbx_strand_id
1 'polypeptide(L)'
;MLILLLHTLVEGIVGLLFLFYPNAGDLIPGFGQAEGPSAELLMNMYGLSALLLAALSLIAYFSRANRVLLLTISGTLAVFHFAMAIIQALGNPDHRAMLTHFILGIFMAGLYVQERRKAWTDVSK
;
A
#
# COMPACT_ATOMS: atom_id res chain seq x y z
N MET A 1 0.64 -15.14 2.13
CA MET A 1 -0.82 -15.01 2.32
C MET A 1 -1.18 -14.05 3.44
N LEU A 2 -0.67 -14.23 4.67
CA LEU A 2 -0.86 -13.28 5.77
C LEU A 2 -0.50 -11.83 5.39
N ILE A 3 0.57 -11.65 4.61
CA ILE A 3 1.02 -10.35 4.10
C ILE A 3 -0.09 -9.56 3.36
N LEU A 4 -0.91 -10.22 2.53
CA LEU A 4 -1.99 -9.54 1.80
C LEU A 4 -3.11 -9.09 2.75
N LEU A 5 -3.45 -9.92 3.74
CA LEU A 5 -4.47 -9.57 4.73
C LEU A 5 -4.03 -8.40 5.60
N LEU A 6 -2.76 -8.42 6.05
CA LEU A 6 -2.19 -7.31 6.82
C LEU A 6 -2.17 -6.02 6.00
N HIS A 7 -1.79 -6.10 4.72
CA HIS A 7 -1.82 -4.95 3.83
C HIS A 7 -3.24 -4.43 3.62
N THR A 8 -4.21 -5.30 3.32
CA THR A 8 -5.63 -4.91 3.24
C THR A 8 -6.12 -4.25 4.52
N LEU A 9 -5.74 -4.77 5.69
CA LEU A 9 -6.15 -4.19 6.97
C LEU A 9 -5.54 -2.80 7.18
N VAL A 10 -4.23 -2.64 6.95
CA VAL A 10 -3.54 -1.35 7.10
C VAL A 10 -4.12 -0.31 6.16
N GLU A 11 -4.18 -0.62 4.86
CA GLU A 11 -4.72 0.30 3.85
C GLU A 11 -6.22 0.56 4.06
N GLY A 12 -6.98 -0.46 4.47
CA GLY A 12 -8.40 -0.33 4.78
C GLY A 12 -8.65 0.63 5.95
N ILE A 13 -7.91 0.47 7.05
CA ILE A 13 -8.01 1.37 8.21
C ILE A 13 -7.60 2.78 7.82
N VAL A 14 -6.47 2.96 7.11
CA VAL A 14 -6.01 4.27 6.65
C VAL A 14 -7.05 4.93 5.74
N GLY A 15 -7.61 4.18 4.80
CA GLY A 15 -8.63 4.67 3.89
C GLY A 15 -9.89 5.13 4.60
N LEU A 16 -10.38 4.35 5.56
CA LEU A 16 -11.54 4.71 6.38
C LEU A 16 -11.25 5.94 7.27
N LEU A 17 -10.06 6.01 7.86
CA LEU A 17 -9.66 7.16 8.66
C LEU A 17 -9.66 8.44 7.82
N PHE A 18 -9.04 8.42 6.64
CA PHE A 18 -8.91 9.63 5.83
C PHE A 18 -10.24 10.11 5.24
N LEU A 19 -11.20 9.21 5.02
CA LEU A 19 -12.52 9.57 4.47
C LEU A 19 -13.52 10.01 5.53
N PHE A 20 -13.45 9.45 6.74
CA PHE A 20 -14.52 9.60 7.74
C PHE A 20 -14.07 10.22 9.05
N TYR A 21 -12.77 10.37 9.30
CA TYR A 21 -12.26 11.01 10.52
C TYR A 21 -11.79 12.44 10.20
N PRO A 22 -12.51 13.49 10.65
CA PRO A 22 -12.23 14.89 10.29
C PRO A 22 -10.82 15.36 10.64
N ASN A 23 -10.22 14.80 11.68
CA ASN A 23 -8.90 15.19 12.18
C ASN A 23 -7.82 14.15 11.83
N ALA A 24 -8.02 13.36 10.75
CA ALA A 24 -7.04 12.35 10.35
C ALA A 24 -5.68 12.96 9.98
N GLY A 25 -5.66 14.21 9.53
CA GLY A 25 -4.43 14.96 9.27
C GLY A 25 -3.53 15.12 10.51
N ASP A 26 -4.11 15.19 11.71
CA ASP A 26 -3.36 15.33 12.97
C ASP A 26 -2.60 14.04 13.34
N LEU A 27 -3.09 12.90 12.85
CA LEU A 27 -2.46 11.60 13.04
C LEU A 27 -1.26 11.40 12.09
N ILE A 28 -1.14 12.23 11.05
CA ILE A 28 -0.07 12.17 10.07
C ILE A 28 0.90 13.33 10.32
N PRO A 29 2.13 13.02 10.75
CA PRO A 29 3.16 14.05 10.90
C PRO A 29 3.37 14.84 9.60
N GLY A 30 3.33 16.18 9.72
CA GLY A 30 3.49 17.09 8.58
C GLY A 30 2.19 17.44 7.85
N PHE A 31 1.07 16.79 8.16
CA PHE A 31 -0.23 17.06 7.53
C PHE A 31 -1.15 17.94 8.40
N GLY A 32 -1.03 17.91 9.73
CA GLY A 32 -1.88 18.68 10.65
C GLY A 32 -1.73 20.22 10.58
N GLN A 33 -0.86 20.75 9.73
CA GLN A 33 -0.75 22.19 9.43
C GLN A 33 -1.42 22.58 8.11
N ALA A 34 -1.90 21.61 7.33
CA ALA A 34 -2.57 21.86 6.06
C ALA A 34 -4.06 22.14 6.31
N GLU A 35 -4.51 23.34 5.94
CA GLU A 35 -5.90 23.78 6.12
C GLU A 35 -6.57 24.12 4.78
N GLY A 36 -7.91 24.05 4.78
CA GLY A 36 -8.77 24.50 3.70
C GLY A 36 -9.30 23.40 2.78
N PRO A 37 -10.25 23.75 1.87
CA PRO A 37 -11.02 22.76 1.11
C PRO A 37 -10.17 21.84 0.22
N SER A 38 -9.05 22.34 -0.31
CA SER A 38 -8.14 21.54 -1.13
C SER A 38 -7.37 20.51 -0.31
N ALA A 39 -7.04 20.81 0.95
CA ALA A 39 -6.36 19.87 1.84
C ALA A 39 -7.30 18.72 2.24
N GLU A 40 -8.55 19.04 2.55
CA GLU A 40 -9.61 18.05 2.82
C GLU A 40 -9.87 17.16 1.61
N LEU A 41 -9.99 17.75 0.42
CA LEU A 41 -10.17 16.98 -0.82
C LEU A 41 -8.98 16.04 -1.06
N LEU A 42 -7.76 16.52 -0.86
CA LEU A 42 -6.56 15.71 -1.03
C LEU A 42 -6.53 14.53 -0.06
N MET A 43 -6.88 14.75 1.21
CA MET A 43 -7.03 13.69 2.21
C MET A 43 -8.05 12.62 1.77
N ASN A 44 -9.21 13.05 1.28
CA ASN A 44 -10.22 12.12 0.76
C ASN A 44 -9.71 11.32 -0.45
N MET A 45 -8.93 11.93 -1.34
CA MET A 45 -8.32 11.23 -2.47
C MET A 45 -7.27 10.21 -2.02
N TYR A 46 -6.45 10.53 -1.02
CA TYR A 46 -5.54 9.57 -0.40
C TYR A 46 -6.31 8.42 0.26
N GLY A 47 -7.40 8.72 0.97
CA GLY A 47 -8.25 7.70 1.60
C GLY A 47 -8.88 6.75 0.59
N LEU A 48 -9.42 7.28 -0.50
CA LEU A 48 -9.98 6.48 -1.58
C LEU A 48 -8.90 5.61 -2.26
N SER A 49 -7.69 6.16 -2.44
CA SER A 49 -6.56 5.41 -3.00
C SER A 49 -6.17 4.25 -2.08
N ALA A 50 -6.10 4.48 -0.76
CA ALA A 50 -5.82 3.43 0.21
C ALA A 50 -6.90 2.32 0.18
N LEU A 51 -8.20 2.67 0.10
CA LEU A 51 -9.25 1.67 -0.06
C LEU A 51 -9.14 0.86 -1.36
N LEU A 52 -8.76 1.49 -2.47
CA LEU A 52 -8.50 0.79 -3.72
C LEU A 52 -7.35 -0.21 -3.57
N LEU A 53 -6.25 0.19 -2.93
CA LEU A 53 -5.11 -0.69 -2.65
C LEU A 53 -5.51 -1.87 -1.75
N ALA A 54 -6.31 -1.60 -0.72
CA ALA A 54 -6.85 -2.62 0.17
C ALA A 54 -7.69 -3.66 -0.61
N ALA A 55 -8.55 -3.18 -1.52
CA ALA A 55 -9.38 -4.02 -2.38
C ALA A 55 -8.54 -4.87 -3.33
N LEU A 56 -7.49 -4.31 -3.95
CA LEU A 56 -6.57 -5.07 -4.80
C LEU A 56 -5.88 -6.20 -4.01
N SER A 57 -5.39 -5.92 -2.81
CA SER A 57 -4.82 -6.95 -1.94
C SER A 57 -5.82 -8.02 -1.54
N LEU A 58 -7.08 -7.65 -1.30
CA LEU A 58 -8.13 -8.59 -0.96
C LEU A 58 -8.51 -9.49 -2.16
N ILE A 59 -8.57 -8.91 -3.36
CA ILE A 59 -8.74 -9.66 -4.62
C ILE A 59 -7.59 -10.65 -4.79
N ALA A 60 -6.33 -10.22 -4.61
CA ALA A 60 -5.18 -11.12 -4.70
C ALA A 60 -5.24 -12.25 -3.67
N TYR A 61 -5.75 -11.97 -2.45
CA TYR A 61 -5.88 -12.97 -1.39
C TYR A 61 -6.93 -14.05 -1.74
N PHE A 62 -8.10 -13.64 -2.23
CA PHE A 62 -9.15 -14.57 -2.62
C PHE A 62 -8.84 -15.30 -3.93
N SER A 63 -8.13 -14.64 -4.85
CA SER A 63 -7.71 -15.22 -6.12
C SER A 63 -6.30 -15.83 -6.08
N ARG A 64 -5.79 -16.21 -4.90
CA ARG A 64 -4.42 -16.75 -4.71
C ARG A 64 -4.08 -17.99 -5.55
N ALA A 65 -5.07 -18.73 -6.03
CA ALA A 65 -4.87 -19.85 -6.96
C ALA A 65 -4.53 -19.36 -8.39
N ASN A 66 -5.00 -18.18 -8.77
CA ASN A 66 -4.62 -17.52 -10.02
C ASN A 66 -3.28 -16.81 -9.85
N ARG A 67 -2.21 -17.55 -10.17
CA ARG A 67 -0.85 -17.08 -10.00
C ARG A 67 -0.52 -15.82 -10.80
N VAL A 68 -1.02 -15.70 -12.03
CA VAL A 68 -0.77 -14.53 -12.87
C VAL A 68 -1.34 -13.29 -12.19
N LEU A 69 -2.58 -13.36 -11.72
CA LEU A 69 -3.22 -12.26 -11.02
C LEU A 69 -2.50 -11.91 -9.71
N LEU A 70 -2.11 -12.92 -8.92
CA LEU A 70 -1.35 -12.71 -7.68
C LEU A 70 -0.02 -11.99 -7.93
N LEU A 71 0.74 -12.40 -8.94
CA LEU A 71 2.01 -11.76 -9.30
C LEU A 71 1.80 -10.34 -9.84
N THR A 72 0.80 -10.14 -10.70
CA THR A 72 0.49 -8.81 -11.24
C THR A 72 0.13 -7.84 -10.12
N ILE A 73 -0.77 -8.23 -9.21
CA ILE A 73 -1.20 -7.36 -8.11
C ILE A 73 -0.06 -7.12 -7.13
N SER A 74 0.60 -8.17 -6.61
CA SER A 74 1.71 -7.99 -5.65
C SER A 74 2.87 -7.18 -6.23
N GLY A 75 3.21 -7.39 -7.51
CA GLY A 75 4.21 -6.59 -8.21
C GLY A 75 3.79 -5.11 -8.36
N THR A 76 2.55 -4.86 -8.76
CA THR A 76 2.01 -3.49 -8.89
C THR A 76 2.00 -2.76 -7.56
N LEU A 77 1.53 -3.42 -6.50
CA LEU A 77 1.53 -2.85 -5.15
C LEU A 77 2.94 -2.56 -4.66
N ALA A 78 3.91 -3.46 -4.89
CA ALA A 78 5.31 -3.22 -4.54
C ALA A 78 5.86 -1.97 -5.22
N VAL A 79 5.65 -1.84 -6.54
CA VAL A 79 6.10 -0.67 -7.31
C VAL A 79 5.46 0.61 -6.77
N PHE A 80 4.15 0.61 -6.52
CA PHE A 80 3.45 1.75 -5.95
C PHE A 80 4.06 2.19 -4.61
N HIS A 81 4.27 1.25 -3.70
CA HIS A 81 4.85 1.54 -2.39
C HIS A 81 6.29 2.05 -2.46
N PHE A 82 7.12 1.49 -3.33
CA PHE A 82 8.47 2.04 -3.53
C PHE A 82 8.46 3.43 -4.16
N ALA A 83 7.57 3.70 -5.11
CA ALA A 83 7.42 5.04 -5.69
C ALA A 83 7.00 6.06 -4.62
N MET A 84 6.03 5.71 -3.77
CA MET A 84 5.62 6.53 -2.63
C MET A 84 6.77 6.77 -1.64
N ALA A 85 7.54 5.73 -1.32
CA ALA A 85 8.70 5.86 -0.44
C ALA A 85 9.75 6.83 -1.02
N ILE A 86 10.04 6.74 -2.33
CA ILE A 86 10.97 7.66 -3.01
C ILE A 86 10.45 9.10 -2.95
N ILE A 87 9.19 9.32 -3.31
CA ILE A 87 8.59 10.67 -3.29
C ILE A 87 8.66 11.26 -1.88
N GLN A 88 8.32 10.47 -0.85
CA GLN A 88 8.35 10.94 0.53
C GLN A 88 9.78 11.13 1.06
N ALA A 89 10.76 10.34 0.60
CA ALA A 89 12.16 10.55 0.94
C ALA A 89 12.67 11.92 0.44
N LEU A 90 12.19 12.35 -0.72
CA LEU A 90 12.61 13.61 -1.36
C LEU A 90 11.80 14.82 -0.87
N GLY A 91 10.52 14.62 -0.57
CA GLY A 91 9.56 15.71 -0.35
C GLY A 91 9.03 15.85 1.08
N ASN A 92 9.21 14.86 1.95
CA ASN A 92 8.69 14.91 3.32
C ASN A 92 9.84 15.00 4.34
N PRO A 93 9.89 16.05 5.19
CA PRO A 93 10.89 16.15 6.25
C PRO A 93 10.76 15.05 7.32
N ASP A 94 9.59 14.41 7.43
CA ASP A 94 9.38 13.26 8.29
C ASP A 94 9.52 11.93 7.53
N HIS A 95 10.57 11.18 7.88
CA HIS A 95 10.88 9.90 7.24
C HIS A 95 9.99 8.72 7.69
N ARG A 96 9.11 8.87 8.69
CA ARG A 96 8.24 7.78 9.17
C ARG A 96 7.23 7.33 8.12
N ALA A 97 6.67 8.29 7.38
CA ALA A 97 5.77 7.98 6.28
C ALA A 97 6.52 7.20 5.19
N MET A 98 7.71 7.67 4.82
CA MET A 98 8.57 7.01 3.83
C MET A 98 8.87 5.57 4.26
N LEU A 99 9.28 5.38 5.51
CA LEU A 99 9.62 4.06 6.05
C LEU A 99 8.42 3.10 6.01
N THR A 100 7.22 3.60 6.32
CA THR A 100 5.98 2.80 6.23
C THR A 100 5.77 2.28 4.81
N HIS A 101 5.82 3.15 3.80
CA HIS A 101 5.69 2.73 2.40
C HIS A 101 6.83 1.80 1.98
N PHE A 102 8.07 2.06 2.41
CA PHE A 102 9.21 1.21 2.09
C PHE A 102 9.02 -0.22 2.63
N ILE A 103 8.60 -0.37 3.89
CA ILE A 103 8.35 -1.68 4.51
C ILE A 103 7.21 -2.43 3.80
N LEU A 104 6.10 -1.73 3.49
CA LEU A 104 5.00 -2.34 2.72
C LEU A 104 5.46 -2.78 1.33
N GLY A 105 6.31 -1.99 0.67
CA GLY A 105 6.95 -2.33 -0.60
C GLY A 105 7.80 -3.59 -0.49
N ILE A 106 8.63 -3.72 0.55
CA ILE A 106 9.42 -4.94 0.80
C ILE A 106 8.51 -6.16 1.00
N PHE A 107 7.44 -6.04 1.78
CA PHE A 107 6.54 -7.17 2.02
C PHE A 107 5.84 -7.62 0.73
N MET A 108 5.38 -6.69 -0.11
CA MET A 108 4.78 -7.02 -1.40
C MET A 108 5.80 -7.62 -2.38
N ALA A 109 7.01 -7.06 -2.44
CA ALA A 109 8.08 -7.58 -3.28
C ALA A 109 8.54 -8.98 -2.83
N GLY A 110 8.63 -9.20 -1.52
CA GLY A 110 8.96 -10.51 -0.94
C GLY A 110 7.92 -11.57 -1.32
N LEU A 111 6.63 -11.23 -1.22
CA LEU A 111 5.55 -12.11 -1.69
C LEU A 111 5.67 -12.39 -3.19
N TYR A 112 5.89 -11.36 -4.01
CA TYR A 112 6.08 -11.51 -5.46
C TYR A 112 7.25 -12.46 -5.78
N VAL A 113 8.41 -12.24 -5.18
CA VAL A 113 9.62 -13.06 -5.41
C VAL A 113 9.38 -14.49 -4.94
N GLN A 114 8.77 -14.69 -3.78
CA GLN A 114 8.44 -16.03 -3.27
C GLN A 114 7.55 -16.80 -4.26
N GLU A 115 6.49 -16.19 -4.76
CA GLU A 115 5.60 -16.81 -5.72
C GLU A 115 6.25 -16.99 -7.10
N ARG A 116 7.15 -16.09 -7.52
CA ARG A 116 7.90 -16.24 -8.76
C ARG A 116 8.88 -17.41 -8.70
N ARG A 117 9.59 -17.59 -7.57
CA ARG A 117 10.57 -18.68 -7.36
C ARG A 117 9.97 -20.06 -7.55
N LYS A 118 8.69 -20.27 -7.20
CA LYS A 118 8.00 -21.55 -7.44
C LYS A 118 7.98 -21.96 -8.93
N ALA A 119 7.96 -21.00 -9.86
CA ALA A 119 8.06 -21.35 -11.31
C ALA A 119 9.43 -21.92 -11.65
N TRP A 120 10.49 -21.38 -11.07
CA TRP A 120 11.84 -21.78 -11.42
C TRP A 120 12.10 -23.21 -10.97
N THR A 121 11.53 -23.61 -9.83
CA THR A 121 11.62 -24.99 -9.32
C THR A 121 10.77 -25.97 -10.12
N ASP A 122 9.65 -25.52 -10.71
CA ASP A 122 8.79 -26.37 -11.54
C ASP A 122 9.41 -26.66 -12.92
N VAL A 123 10.23 -25.76 -13.45
CA VAL A 123 10.93 -25.93 -14.74
C VAL A 123 12.17 -26.84 -14.59
N SER A 124 12.69 -27.03 -13.37
CA SER A 124 13.85 -27.88 -13.09
C SER A 124 13.51 -29.35 -12.79
N LYS A 125 12.24 -29.75 -12.91
CA LYS A 125 11.77 -31.14 -12.78
C LYS A 125 11.23 -31.63 -14.12
#